data_AF-A0AAV4N9C2-F1
#
_entry.id   AF-A0AAV4N9C2-F1
#
_cell.length_a   1.000
_cell.length_b   1.000
_cell.length_c   1.000
_cell.angle_alpha   90.00
_cell.angle_beta   90.00
_cell.angle_gamma   90.00
#
_symmetry.space_group_name_H-M   'P 1'
#
loop_
_entity.id
_entity.type
_entity.pdbx_description
1 polymer ?
#
loop_
_entity_poly.entity_id
_entity_poly.type
_entity_poly.pdbx_seq_one_letter_code
_entity_poly.pdbx_strand_id
1 'polypeptide(L)'
;MSSNETIFKLGADGHKIHVSSSLNRPFYSDKASINLAWCDGVEYYLLRQKVVLGCSDVRFLQHDISKINCSLQELTTEQLITKRTCKSATIEPHWCACLSWYELPTTDALAHMVAQAVLIFMNKLTQSQRAKCEELRLSKVMRLEKFVPNKDFLAFKQNADLDGRAGEFSDNTRVTEILYQVQIETYPSEGIYESIVKYNVEDKKYHVKEEEISRVNMYGNQEHCIHDEFPELRKYCYCKIQLQE
;
A
#
# COMPACT_ATOMS: atom_id res chain seq x y z
N MET A 1 42.57 8.79 -21.52
CA MET A 1 41.71 9.17 -22.66
C MET A 1 40.46 8.31 -22.54
N SER A 2 39.37 8.81 -21.92
CA SER A 2 38.24 9.47 -22.59
C SER A 2 37.84 8.67 -23.84
N SER A 3 36.67 8.04 -23.96
CA SER A 3 35.31 8.51 -23.68
C SER A 3 34.35 7.32 -23.81
N ASN A 4 33.20 7.35 -23.15
CA ASN A 4 31.93 7.19 -23.87
C ASN A 4 30.76 7.68 -23.00
N GLU A 5 30.18 8.76 -23.50
CA GLU A 5 29.04 9.48 -22.98
C GLU A 5 27.77 8.65 -23.21
N THR A 6 26.79 8.76 -22.31
CA THR A 6 25.39 8.52 -22.67
C THR A 6 24.60 9.74 -22.20
N ILE A 7 24.26 10.58 -23.18
CA ILE A 7 23.55 11.85 -23.02
C ILE A 7 22.05 11.56 -23.16
N PHE A 8 21.26 11.89 -22.15
CA PHE A 8 19.82 12.09 -22.31
C PHE A 8 19.48 13.54 -21.97
N LYS A 9 18.91 14.26 -22.94
CA LYS A 9 18.29 15.57 -22.77
C LYS A 9 16.79 15.37 -22.52
N LEU A 10 16.23 16.07 -21.53
CA LEU A 10 15.15 17.05 -21.71
C LEU A 10 14.74 17.65 -20.35
N GLY A 11 15.01 18.95 -20.20
CA GLY A 11 14.56 19.83 -19.12
C GLY A 11 14.83 21.27 -19.57
N ALA A 12 13.87 22.18 -19.37
CA ALA A 12 13.80 23.47 -20.07
C ALA A 12 14.93 24.47 -19.75
N ASP A 13 15.80 24.19 -18.77
CA ASP A 13 16.68 25.23 -18.19
C ASP A 13 18.19 24.90 -18.27
N GLY A 14 18.61 24.08 -19.24
CA GLY A 14 19.99 24.08 -19.75
C GLY A 14 21.16 23.70 -18.82
N HIS A 15 20.94 23.34 -17.55
CA HIS A 15 22.03 22.98 -16.63
C HIS A 15 22.39 21.49 -16.68
N LYS A 16 23.70 21.18 -16.83
CA LYS A 16 24.27 19.83 -16.78
C LYS A 16 24.64 19.46 -15.34
N ILE A 17 24.16 18.33 -14.82
CA ILE A 17 24.55 17.80 -13.51
C ILE A 17 25.41 16.54 -13.71
N HIS A 18 26.60 16.52 -13.10
CA HIS A 18 27.47 15.33 -12.99
C HIS A 18 27.24 14.66 -11.64
N VAL A 19 27.08 13.33 -11.61
CA VAL A 19 27.02 12.53 -10.37
C VAL A 19 28.13 11.47 -10.41
N SER A 20 29.04 11.51 -9.44
CA SER A 20 30.06 10.47 -9.22
C SER A 20 29.58 9.48 -8.16
N SER A 21 29.70 8.18 -8.43
CA SER A 21 29.41 7.10 -7.50
C SER A 21 30.55 6.93 -6.48
N SER A 22 30.25 7.08 -5.19
CA SER A 22 30.94 6.35 -4.11
C SER A 22 30.30 6.64 -2.76
N LEU A 23 29.81 5.60 -2.09
CA LEU A 23 30.16 5.28 -0.69
C LEU A 23 29.41 4.03 -0.21
N ASN A 24 30.19 2.97 -0.02
CA ASN A 24 29.87 1.74 0.68
C ASN A 24 30.15 1.93 2.19
N ARG A 25 29.17 1.69 3.08
CA ARG A 25 29.24 0.79 4.27
C ARG A 25 28.16 1.07 5.33
N PRO A 26 27.81 0.06 6.17
CA PRO A 26 26.61 0.03 7.01
C PRO A 26 26.85 0.55 8.43
N PHE A 27 25.81 1.11 9.06
CA PHE A 27 25.79 1.37 10.51
C PHE A 27 24.40 1.08 11.08
N TYR A 28 24.37 0.25 12.12
CA TYR A 28 23.24 -0.10 12.96
C TYR A 28 23.59 0.38 14.38
N SER A 29 22.92 1.40 14.90
CA SER A 29 22.68 1.63 16.34
C SER A 29 21.96 2.97 16.62
N ASP A 30 20.92 2.87 17.45
CA ASP A 30 20.49 3.79 18.52
C ASP A 30 19.93 5.19 18.22
N LYS A 31 18.69 5.38 18.72
CA LYS A 31 17.94 6.62 19.02
C LYS A 31 17.87 7.66 17.89
N ALA A 32 16.80 7.58 17.11
CA ALA A 32 16.42 8.64 16.16
C ALA A 32 15.88 9.88 16.90
N SER A 33 16.71 10.91 17.06
CA SER A 33 16.26 12.27 17.37
C SER A 33 15.83 12.96 16.07
N ILE A 34 14.61 13.52 16.03
CA ILE A 34 14.10 14.30 14.89
C ILE A 34 14.33 15.78 15.19
N ASN A 35 15.14 16.45 14.37
CA ASN A 35 15.28 17.92 14.42
C ASN A 35 14.25 18.56 13.47
N LEU A 36 13.29 19.30 14.02
CA LEU A 36 12.36 20.15 13.27
C LEU A 36 12.84 21.60 13.33
N ALA A 37 12.97 22.25 12.17
CA ALA A 37 13.40 23.64 12.06
C ALA A 37 12.19 24.52 11.73
N TRP A 38 11.89 25.51 12.59
CA TRP A 38 10.82 26.50 12.39
C TRP A 38 11.33 27.77 11.74
N CYS A 39 10.84 28.09 10.55
CA CYS A 39 11.22 29.31 9.89
C CYS A 39 10.02 30.07 9.34
N ASP A 40 9.90 31.33 9.79
CA ASP A 40 8.95 32.37 9.39
C ASP A 40 7.75 31.91 8.55
N GLY A 41 6.83 31.23 9.23
CA GLY A 41 5.46 31.02 8.75
C GLY A 41 5.23 29.91 7.73
N VAL A 42 6.23 29.08 7.40
CA VAL A 42 6.05 27.92 6.50
C VAL A 42 6.66 26.66 7.11
N GLU A 43 5.82 25.62 7.28
CA GLU A 43 6.20 24.33 7.85
C GLU A 43 6.89 23.47 6.76
N TYR A 44 8.20 23.18 6.91
CA TYR A 44 8.94 22.30 6.00
C TYR A 44 9.19 20.93 6.65
N TYR A 45 8.78 19.86 5.97
CA TYR A 45 9.02 18.47 6.41
C TYR A 45 10.23 17.88 5.68
N LEU A 46 11.33 17.64 6.41
CA LEU A 46 12.42 16.77 5.96
C LEU A 46 12.14 15.33 6.42
N LEU A 47 11.31 14.60 5.68
CA LEU A 47 11.09 13.18 5.89
C LEU A 47 12.28 12.37 5.35
N ARG A 48 13.22 12.01 6.22
CA ARG A 48 14.07 10.83 6.00
C ARG A 48 13.46 9.64 6.72
N GLN A 49 12.76 8.82 5.92
CA GLN A 49 12.55 7.36 6.00
C GLN A 49 11.09 6.98 5.75
N LYS A 50 10.97 5.94 4.91
CA LYS A 50 9.75 5.33 4.37
C LYS A 50 8.69 5.10 5.45
N VAL A 51 7.63 5.91 5.42
CA VAL A 51 6.28 5.45 5.74
C VAL A 51 5.58 5.35 4.39
N VAL A 52 5.16 4.15 4.03
CA VAL A 52 4.44 3.86 2.79
C VAL A 52 3.05 4.51 2.92
N LEU A 53 2.94 5.77 2.54
CA LEU A 53 1.71 6.34 2.05
C LEU A 53 1.79 6.26 0.53
N GLY A 54 0.97 5.39 -0.05
CA GLY A 54 0.76 5.34 -1.49
C GLY A 54 0.10 6.64 -1.94
N CYS A 55 0.92 7.63 -2.28
CA CYS A 55 0.55 8.74 -3.16
C CYS A 55 1.64 8.82 -4.23
N SER A 56 1.27 8.48 -5.45
CA SER A 56 2.05 8.81 -6.64
C SER A 56 2.13 10.34 -6.76
N ASP A 57 3.30 10.85 -7.17
CA ASP A 57 3.67 12.25 -7.40
C ASP A 57 4.00 13.14 -6.19
N VAL A 58 5.17 12.90 -5.58
CA VAL A 58 5.92 13.97 -4.89
C VAL A 58 7.03 14.45 -5.82
N ARG A 59 6.81 15.58 -6.52
CA ARG A 59 7.90 16.32 -7.16
C ARG A 59 8.68 17.06 -6.08
N PHE A 60 9.93 16.67 -5.84
CA PHE A 60 10.86 17.39 -4.98
C PHE A 60 11.20 18.74 -5.62
N LEU A 61 10.74 19.85 -5.05
CA LEU A 61 11.30 21.17 -5.30
C LEU A 61 12.49 21.36 -4.36
N GLN A 62 13.69 21.29 -4.91
CA GLN A 62 14.94 21.45 -4.17
C GLN A 62 15.20 22.95 -3.97
N HIS A 63 14.74 23.52 -2.87
CA HIS A 63 15.09 24.90 -2.47
C HIS A 63 16.24 24.90 -1.45
N ASP A 64 17.14 25.85 -1.62
CA ASP A 64 18.40 26.02 -0.88
C ASP A 64 18.12 26.54 0.54
N ILE A 65 18.34 25.68 1.54
CA ILE A 65 17.95 25.85 2.96
C ILE A 65 18.93 26.79 3.71
N SER A 66 19.96 27.29 3.05
CA SER A 66 21.00 28.14 3.63
C SER A 66 20.55 29.56 4.04
N LYS A 67 19.28 29.93 3.79
CA LYS A 67 18.76 31.29 4.03
C LYS A 67 17.72 31.40 5.14
N ILE A 68 17.40 30.33 5.86
CA ILE A 68 16.26 30.32 6.79
C ILE A 68 16.73 30.13 8.23
N ASN A 69 16.45 31.13 9.08
CA ASN A 69 16.96 31.24 10.45
C ASN A 69 15.97 30.55 11.42
N CYS A 70 16.22 29.28 11.75
CA CYS A 70 15.31 28.47 12.56
C CYS A 70 15.91 28.17 13.95
N SER A 71 15.10 28.32 15.01
CA SER A 71 15.44 27.85 16.37
C SER A 71 14.92 26.43 16.59
N LEU A 72 15.75 25.53 17.15
CA LEU A 72 15.39 24.13 17.41
C LEU A 72 14.80 23.98 18.82
N GLN A 73 13.64 23.33 18.94
CA GLN A 73 13.12 22.84 20.22
C GLN A 73 12.73 21.37 20.07
N GLU A 74 13.23 20.51 20.96
CA GLU A 74 13.04 19.06 20.92
C GLU A 74 11.64 18.68 21.45
N LEU A 75 10.80 18.07 20.61
CA LEU A 75 9.53 17.45 21.00
C LEU A 75 9.71 15.92 21.04
N THR A 76 9.39 15.29 22.17
CA THR A 76 9.48 13.84 22.35
C THR A 76 8.40 13.10 21.56
N THR A 77 8.77 11.99 20.91
CA THR A 77 7.97 11.16 19.99
C THR A 77 6.65 10.62 20.58
N GLU A 78 6.50 10.63 21.90
CA GLU A 78 5.34 10.10 22.63
C GLU A 78 4.07 10.95 22.46
N GLN A 79 4.20 12.25 22.11
CA GLN A 79 3.06 13.14 21.93
C GLN A 79 2.51 13.17 20.49
N LEU A 80 3.17 12.54 19.51
CA LEU A 80 2.82 12.69 18.09
C LEU A 80 1.83 11.63 17.56
N ILE A 81 1.52 10.58 18.33
CA ILE A 81 0.66 9.47 17.89
C ILE A 81 -0.60 9.33 18.77
N THR A 82 -1.22 10.45 19.15
CA THR A 82 -2.60 10.41 19.65
C THR A 82 -3.54 10.80 18.52
N LYS A 83 -4.08 9.79 17.82
CA LYS A 83 -5.27 9.86 16.95
C LYS A 83 -5.47 11.19 16.22
N ARG A 84 -4.54 11.59 15.33
CA ARG A 84 -4.83 12.68 14.40
C ARG A 84 -5.95 12.23 13.47
N THR A 85 -7.09 12.88 13.58
CA THR A 85 -8.23 12.74 12.67
C THR A 85 -8.16 13.84 11.62
N CYS A 86 -8.75 13.62 10.45
CA CYS A 86 -8.90 14.69 9.44
C CYS A 86 -9.58 15.93 10.03
N LYS A 87 -10.56 15.72 10.91
CA LYS A 87 -11.19 16.79 11.70
C LYS A 87 -10.19 17.57 12.55
N SER A 88 -9.31 16.90 13.28
CA SER A 88 -8.27 17.57 14.09
C SER A 88 -7.19 18.25 13.24
N ALA A 89 -7.06 17.87 11.97
CA ALA A 89 -6.17 18.51 11.01
C ALA A 89 -6.86 19.62 10.19
N THR A 90 -8.13 19.92 10.48
CA THR A 90 -8.94 20.90 9.72
C THR A 90 -9.03 20.57 8.22
N ILE A 91 -8.95 19.28 7.89
CA ILE A 91 -9.14 18.77 6.54
C ILE A 91 -10.61 18.44 6.38
N GLU A 92 -11.25 19.03 5.37
CA GLU A 92 -12.66 18.72 5.11
C GLU A 92 -12.87 17.23 4.82
N PRO A 93 -14.04 16.66 5.19
CA PRO A 93 -14.28 15.23 5.06
C PRO A 93 -14.06 14.68 3.64
N HIS A 94 -14.33 15.49 2.61
CA HIS A 94 -14.17 15.09 1.21
C HIS A 94 -12.69 15.04 0.77
N TRP A 95 -11.79 15.75 1.43
CA TRP A 95 -10.33 15.68 1.24
C TRP A 95 -9.65 14.67 2.16
N CYS A 96 -10.40 14.08 3.09
CA CYS A 96 -9.87 13.05 3.96
C CYS A 96 -9.69 11.75 3.18
N ALA A 97 -8.43 11.36 2.92
CA ALA A 97 -8.12 10.07 2.34
C ALA A 97 -8.67 8.94 3.25
N CYS A 98 -9.79 8.36 2.83
CA CYS A 98 -10.58 7.42 3.59
C CYS A 98 -9.89 6.05 3.64
N LEU A 99 -9.50 5.58 4.83
CA LEU A 99 -9.20 4.17 5.10
C LEU A 99 -9.82 3.75 6.44
N SER A 100 -11.15 3.90 6.56
CA SER A 100 -11.88 3.36 7.71
C SER A 100 -12.19 1.89 7.47
N TRP A 101 -11.29 1.03 7.93
CA TRP A 101 -11.46 -0.41 7.95
C TRP A 101 -12.06 -0.84 9.29
N TYR A 102 -13.10 -1.68 9.23
CA TYR A 102 -13.73 -2.26 10.41
C TYR A 102 -13.47 -3.76 10.44
N GLU A 103 -12.87 -4.24 11.53
CA GLU A 103 -12.62 -5.66 11.73
C GLU A 103 -13.92 -6.44 11.84
N LEU A 104 -13.97 -7.58 11.16
CA LEU A 104 -15.09 -8.52 11.17
C LEU A 104 -14.63 -9.86 11.77
N PRO A 105 -15.56 -10.65 12.36
CA PRO A 105 -15.23 -11.98 12.84
C PRO A 105 -14.70 -12.89 11.73
N THR A 106 -13.60 -13.60 12.01
CA THR A 106 -12.97 -14.53 11.04
C THR A 106 -13.63 -15.90 10.99
N THR A 107 -14.52 -16.19 11.94
CA THR A 107 -15.25 -17.46 12.06
C THR A 107 -16.56 -17.49 11.28
N ASP A 108 -17.06 -16.33 10.87
CA ASP A 108 -18.38 -16.22 10.25
C ASP A 108 -18.38 -16.77 8.81
N ALA A 109 -19.59 -17.11 8.31
CA ALA A 109 -19.76 -17.57 6.94
C ALA A 109 -19.25 -16.57 5.91
N LEU A 110 -19.36 -15.26 6.20
CA LEU A 110 -18.82 -14.20 5.34
C LEU A 110 -17.31 -14.31 5.17
N ALA A 111 -16.58 -14.54 6.27
CA ALA A 111 -15.13 -14.69 6.23
C ALA A 111 -14.71 -15.86 5.34
N HIS A 112 -15.41 -16.99 5.44
CA HIS A 112 -15.18 -18.15 4.59
C HIS A 112 -15.53 -17.86 3.12
N MET A 113 -16.63 -17.16 2.83
CA MET A 113 -16.98 -16.79 1.44
C MET A 113 -15.92 -15.89 0.80
N VAL A 114 -15.48 -14.85 1.52
CA VAL A 114 -14.45 -13.92 1.04
C VAL A 114 -13.12 -14.65 0.83
N ALA A 115 -12.69 -15.46 1.80
CA ALA A 115 -11.48 -16.26 1.71
C ALA A 115 -11.51 -17.27 0.55
N GLN A 116 -12.64 -17.94 0.34
CA GLN A 116 -12.82 -18.89 -0.76
C GLN A 116 -12.77 -18.20 -2.12
N ALA A 117 -13.30 -16.98 -2.26
CA ALA A 117 -13.18 -16.23 -3.51
C ALA A 117 -11.70 -15.99 -3.89
N VAL A 118 -10.86 -15.62 -2.91
CA VAL A 118 -9.41 -15.45 -3.11
C VAL A 118 -8.75 -16.79 -3.46
N LEU A 119 -9.05 -17.85 -2.72
CA LEU A 119 -8.48 -19.18 -2.95
C LEU A 119 -8.81 -19.72 -4.35
N ILE A 120 -10.06 -19.62 -4.77
CA ILE A 120 -10.53 -20.04 -6.10
C ILE A 120 -9.78 -19.25 -7.18
N PHE A 121 -9.63 -17.94 -7.00
CA PHE A 121 -8.89 -17.10 -7.94
C PHE A 121 -7.42 -17.51 -8.02
N MET A 122 -6.72 -17.67 -6.88
CA MET A 122 -5.32 -18.12 -6.87
C MET A 122 -5.13 -19.49 -7.54
N ASN A 123 -6.00 -20.44 -7.24
CA ASN A 123 -5.95 -21.77 -7.84
C ASN A 123 -6.25 -21.77 -9.35
N LYS A 124 -7.00 -20.78 -9.83
CA LYS A 124 -7.21 -20.57 -11.27
C LYS A 124 -5.93 -20.09 -11.97
N LEU A 125 -5.13 -19.23 -11.32
CA LEU A 125 -3.86 -18.73 -11.89
C LEU A 125 -2.88 -19.87 -12.17
N THR A 126 -2.80 -20.86 -11.28
CA THR A 126 -1.88 -22.01 -11.41
C THR A 126 -2.53 -23.25 -12.06
N GLN A 127 -3.74 -23.13 -12.63
CA GLN A 127 -4.50 -24.27 -13.12
C GLN A 127 -3.78 -25.04 -14.25
N SER A 128 -3.10 -24.32 -15.14
CA SER A 128 -2.31 -24.93 -16.22
C SER A 128 -1.08 -25.69 -15.69
N GLN A 129 -0.62 -25.38 -14.48
CA GLN A 129 0.57 -25.95 -13.86
C GLN A 129 0.24 -27.06 -12.85
N ARG A 130 -0.97 -27.63 -12.86
CA ARG A 130 -1.40 -28.69 -11.92
C ARG A 130 -0.57 -29.97 -11.96
N ALA A 131 0.23 -30.18 -13.00
CA ALA A 131 1.21 -31.26 -13.03
C ALA A 131 2.38 -31.01 -12.06
N LYS A 132 2.79 -29.75 -11.90
CA LYS A 132 3.95 -29.31 -11.11
C LYS A 132 3.56 -28.73 -9.75
N CYS A 133 2.47 -27.96 -9.69
CA CYS A 133 1.99 -27.26 -8.50
C CYS A 133 0.80 -27.98 -7.85
N GLU A 134 0.82 -28.06 -6.53
CA GLU A 134 -0.28 -28.50 -5.69
C GLU A 134 -1.47 -27.53 -5.75
N GLU A 135 -2.66 -28.07 -5.49
CA GLU A 135 -3.85 -27.26 -5.26
C GLU A 135 -3.89 -26.74 -3.83
N LEU A 136 -3.86 -25.41 -3.69
CA LEU A 136 -3.89 -24.76 -2.39
C LEU A 136 -5.28 -24.92 -1.78
N ARG A 137 -5.32 -25.06 -0.46
CA ARG A 137 -6.54 -25.14 0.34
C ARG A 137 -6.52 -24.08 1.41
N LEU A 138 -7.68 -23.60 1.81
CA LEU A 138 -7.80 -22.69 2.94
C LEU A 138 -7.41 -23.45 4.22
N SER A 139 -6.36 -22.98 4.90
CA SER A 139 -5.99 -23.44 6.24
C SER A 139 -6.79 -22.65 7.28
N LYS A 140 -6.69 -21.32 7.24
CA LYS A 140 -7.33 -20.43 8.22
C LYS A 140 -7.58 -19.03 7.64
N VAL A 141 -8.67 -18.39 8.07
CA VAL A 141 -8.84 -16.93 7.90
C VAL A 141 -8.20 -16.23 9.10
N MET A 142 -7.14 -15.47 8.83
CA MET A 142 -6.34 -14.79 9.84
C MET A 142 -6.92 -13.43 10.20
N ARG A 143 -7.42 -12.69 9.21
CA ARG A 143 -8.02 -11.37 9.38
C ARG A 143 -9.10 -11.12 8.33
N LEU A 144 -10.14 -10.39 8.73
CA LEU A 144 -11.13 -9.85 7.81
C LEU A 144 -11.49 -8.44 8.24
N GLU A 145 -11.45 -7.51 7.30
CA GLU A 145 -11.84 -6.13 7.49
C GLU A 145 -12.77 -5.70 6.36
N LYS A 146 -13.72 -4.83 6.67
CA LYS A 146 -14.62 -4.21 5.70
C LYS A 146 -14.33 -2.72 5.61
N PHE A 147 -14.20 -2.23 4.38
CA PHE A 147 -14.11 -0.80 4.13
C PHE A 147 -15.46 -0.13 4.35
N VAL A 148 -15.46 0.92 5.15
CA VAL A 148 -16.65 1.75 5.41
C VAL A 148 -16.39 3.15 4.84
N PRO A 149 -17.03 3.55 3.74
CA PRO A 149 -16.89 4.90 3.20
C PRO A 149 -17.43 5.94 4.20
N ASN A 150 -16.80 7.11 4.21
CA ASN A 150 -17.27 8.23 5.02
C ASN A 150 -18.66 8.68 4.52
N LYS A 151 -19.62 8.91 5.44
CA LYS A 151 -20.95 9.41 5.10
C LYS A 151 -20.90 10.74 4.36
N ASP A 152 -20.00 11.64 4.76
CA ASP A 152 -19.83 12.93 4.11
C ASP A 152 -19.27 12.75 2.69
N PHE A 153 -18.42 11.74 2.48
CA PHE A 153 -17.94 11.39 1.14
C PHE A 153 -19.09 10.87 0.25
N LEU A 154 -19.99 10.05 0.79
CA LEU A 154 -21.18 9.57 0.06
C LEU A 154 -22.22 10.68 -0.22
N ALA A 155 -22.22 11.73 0.58
CA ALA A 155 -23.12 12.88 0.41
C ALA A 155 -22.53 13.96 -0.50
N PHE A 156 -21.23 13.92 -0.79
CA PHE A 156 -20.56 14.93 -1.61
C PHE A 156 -21.08 14.90 -3.05
N LYS A 157 -21.53 16.06 -3.54
CA LYS A 157 -22.04 16.23 -4.90
C LYS A 157 -21.09 17.01 -5.80
N GLN A 158 -20.59 18.14 -5.29
CA GLN A 158 -19.71 19.07 -5.99
C GLN A 158 -19.10 20.07 -5.00
N ASN A 159 -18.14 20.88 -5.48
CA ASN A 159 -17.65 22.02 -4.71
C ASN A 159 -18.77 23.07 -4.57
N ALA A 160 -18.90 23.63 -3.37
CA ALA A 160 -19.84 24.70 -3.04
C ALA A 160 -19.24 26.10 -3.26
N ASP A 161 -17.92 26.21 -3.42
CA ASP A 161 -17.17 27.44 -3.63
C ASP A 161 -16.24 27.39 -4.85
N LEU A 162 -15.67 28.54 -5.21
CA LEU A 162 -14.81 28.72 -6.39
C LEU A 162 -13.42 28.12 -6.22
N ASP A 163 -12.90 28.10 -4.99
CA ASP A 163 -11.57 27.58 -4.66
C ASP A 163 -11.59 26.10 -4.28
N GLY A 164 -12.77 25.48 -4.22
CA GLY A 164 -12.95 24.04 -4.00
C GLY A 164 -12.65 23.60 -2.58
N ARG A 165 -12.74 24.52 -1.62
CA ARG A 165 -12.46 24.20 -0.22
C ARG A 165 -13.68 23.64 0.47
N ALA A 166 -14.87 24.14 0.16
CA ALA A 166 -16.13 23.71 0.73
C ALA A 166 -16.90 22.74 -0.20
N GLY A 167 -17.43 21.66 0.36
CA GLY A 167 -18.30 20.72 -0.35
C GLY A 167 -19.79 21.00 -0.22
N GLU A 168 -20.56 20.73 -1.29
CA GLU A 168 -22.01 20.55 -1.23
C GLU A 168 -22.32 19.08 -0.91
N PHE A 169 -22.97 18.83 0.24
CA PHE A 169 -23.25 17.49 0.77
C PHE A 169 -24.73 17.11 0.66
N SER A 170 -25.29 17.21 -0.55
CA SER A 170 -26.72 16.97 -0.82
C SER A 170 -27.00 15.69 -1.61
N ASP A 171 -25.96 14.95 -1.98
CA ASP A 171 -26.11 13.69 -2.73
C ASP A 171 -26.52 12.53 -1.81
N ASN A 172 -26.98 11.45 -2.44
CA ASN A 172 -27.32 10.19 -1.78
C ASN A 172 -26.71 9.02 -2.56
N THR A 173 -25.39 9.08 -2.79
CA THR A 173 -24.66 8.05 -3.52
C THR A 173 -24.86 6.69 -2.84
N ARG A 174 -25.38 5.74 -3.61
CA ARG A 174 -25.60 4.37 -3.13
C ARG A 174 -24.30 3.58 -3.23
N VAL A 175 -24.00 2.82 -2.17
CA VAL A 175 -22.87 1.89 -2.17
C VAL A 175 -23.26 0.63 -2.94
N THR A 176 -22.74 0.49 -4.16
CA THR A 176 -22.94 -0.69 -5.02
C THR A 176 -21.82 -1.73 -4.88
N GLU A 177 -20.67 -1.32 -4.33
CA GLU A 177 -19.51 -2.18 -4.09
C GLU A 177 -19.04 -2.09 -2.65
N ILE A 178 -18.77 -3.25 -2.05
CA ILE A 178 -18.17 -3.37 -0.71
C ILE A 178 -16.76 -3.92 -0.87
N LEU A 179 -15.77 -3.25 -0.30
CA LEU A 179 -14.40 -3.77 -0.26
C LEU A 179 -14.17 -4.53 1.04
N TYR A 180 -13.64 -5.73 0.93
CA TYR A 180 -13.11 -6.51 2.03
C TYR A 180 -11.59 -6.62 1.89
N GLN A 181 -10.87 -6.46 3.00
CA GLN A 181 -9.47 -6.83 3.10
C GLN A 181 -9.40 -8.12 3.91
N VAL A 182 -8.82 -9.17 3.33
CA VAL A 182 -8.74 -10.49 3.96
C VAL A 182 -7.30 -10.95 4.02
N GLN A 183 -6.92 -11.53 5.14
CA GLN A 183 -5.68 -12.29 5.27
C GLN A 183 -6.01 -13.76 5.50
N ILE A 184 -5.46 -14.62 4.66
CA ILE A 184 -5.68 -16.07 4.71
C ILE A 184 -4.36 -16.81 4.80
N GLU A 185 -4.38 -17.94 5.49
CA GLU A 185 -3.33 -18.94 5.46
C GLU A 185 -3.75 -20.11 4.56
N THR A 186 -2.85 -20.61 3.73
CA THR A 186 -3.11 -21.75 2.83
C THR A 186 -2.26 -22.96 3.15
N TYR A 187 -2.82 -24.14 2.90
CA TYR A 187 -2.15 -25.44 2.95
C TYR A 187 -1.95 -25.99 1.53
N PRO A 188 -0.85 -26.71 1.21
CA PRO A 188 0.28 -27.10 2.07
C PRO A 188 1.40 -26.06 2.16
N SER A 189 1.27 -24.90 1.54
CA SER A 189 2.37 -23.91 1.44
C SER A 189 2.63 -23.09 2.70
N GLU A 190 1.79 -23.23 3.73
CA GLU A 190 1.77 -22.38 4.94
C GLU A 190 1.78 -20.89 4.57
N GLY A 191 1.07 -20.60 3.49
CA GLY A 191 1.15 -19.34 2.80
C GLY A 191 0.21 -18.31 3.34
N ILE A 192 0.76 -17.17 3.77
CA ILE A 192 -0.03 -16.05 4.24
C ILE A 192 -0.23 -15.09 3.07
N TYR A 193 -1.47 -14.93 2.66
CA TYR A 193 -1.88 -14.02 1.60
C TYR A 193 -2.76 -12.92 2.17
N GLU A 194 -2.52 -11.69 1.74
CA GLU A 194 -3.40 -10.56 1.96
C GLU A 194 -4.02 -10.14 0.63
N SER A 195 -5.33 -9.87 0.62
CA SER A 195 -6.00 -9.45 -0.60
C SER A 195 -7.19 -8.52 -0.37
N ILE A 196 -7.45 -7.66 -1.37
CA ILE A 196 -8.70 -6.91 -1.49
C ILE A 196 -9.70 -7.71 -2.34
N VAL A 197 -10.91 -7.86 -1.82
CA VAL A 197 -12.04 -8.51 -2.49
C VAL A 197 -13.17 -7.51 -2.64
N LYS A 198 -13.63 -7.29 -3.87
CA LYS A 198 -14.77 -6.41 -4.16
C LYS A 198 -16.04 -7.23 -4.25
N TYR A 199 -17.00 -6.94 -3.40
CA TYR A 199 -18.33 -7.54 -3.44
C TYR A 199 -19.29 -6.59 -4.12
N ASN A 200 -19.79 -6.98 -5.30
CA ASN A 200 -20.85 -6.26 -5.98
C ASN A 200 -22.20 -6.62 -5.35
N VAL A 201 -22.91 -5.62 -4.82
CA VAL A 201 -24.16 -5.79 -4.08
C VAL A 201 -25.32 -6.16 -5.01
N GLU A 202 -25.29 -5.70 -6.26
CA GLU A 202 -26.34 -5.94 -7.26
C GLU A 202 -26.24 -7.36 -7.83
N ASP A 203 -25.04 -7.75 -8.28
CA ASP A 203 -24.76 -9.06 -8.86
C ASP A 203 -24.56 -10.16 -7.82
N LYS A 204 -24.37 -9.77 -6.55
CA LYS A 204 -24.04 -10.66 -5.42
C LYS A 204 -22.78 -11.51 -5.67
N LYS A 205 -21.78 -10.93 -6.34
CA LYS A 205 -20.54 -11.62 -6.72
C LYS A 205 -19.32 -10.99 -6.04
N TYR A 206 -18.36 -11.86 -5.74
CA TYR A 206 -17.04 -11.47 -5.28
C TYR A 206 -16.09 -11.39 -6.48
N HIS A 207 -15.37 -10.29 -6.58
CA HIS A 207 -14.37 -10.03 -7.58
C HIS A 207 -13.02 -9.87 -6.90
N VAL A 208 -12.05 -10.62 -7.41
CA VAL A 208 -10.66 -10.63 -6.94
C VAL A 208 -9.80 -10.31 -8.15
N LYS A 209 -8.77 -9.50 -7.95
CA LYS A 209 -7.78 -9.18 -8.98
C LYS A 209 -6.38 -9.60 -8.53
N GLU A 210 -5.53 -9.96 -9.48
CA GLU A 210 -4.20 -10.48 -9.18
C GLU A 210 -3.29 -9.43 -8.54
N GLU A 211 -3.38 -8.18 -9.01
CA GLU A 211 -2.66 -7.02 -8.47
C GLU A 211 -3.06 -6.68 -7.03
N GLU A 212 -4.23 -7.15 -6.59
CA GLU A 212 -4.77 -6.97 -5.25
C GLU A 212 -4.45 -8.17 -4.34
N ILE A 213 -3.59 -9.12 -4.76
CA ILE A 213 -3.14 -10.25 -3.92
C ILE A 213 -1.63 -10.15 -3.65
N SER A 214 -1.28 -10.14 -2.37
CA SER A 214 0.09 -10.14 -1.89
C SER A 214 0.37 -11.37 -1.04
N ARG A 215 1.51 -12.03 -1.26
CA ARG A 215 2.06 -13.02 -0.32
C ARG A 215 2.86 -12.26 0.73
N VAL A 216 2.52 -12.46 1.99
CA VAL A 216 3.07 -11.71 3.15
C VAL A 216 4.33 -12.38 3.69
N ASN A 217 4.37 -13.71 3.71
CA ASN A 217 5.54 -14.47 4.15
C ASN A 217 6.40 -14.96 2.98
N MET A 218 7.67 -15.26 3.27
CA MET A 218 8.62 -15.79 2.31
C MET A 218 8.16 -17.17 1.80
N TYR A 219 8.23 -17.39 0.49
CA TYR A 219 7.90 -18.67 -0.15
C TYR A 219 9.15 -19.56 -0.39
N GLY A 220 10.36 -18.99 -0.31
CA GLY A 220 11.61 -19.76 -0.35
C GLY A 220 11.79 -20.51 -1.67
N ASN A 221 11.92 -21.84 -1.58
CA ASN A 221 12.07 -22.74 -2.73
C ASN A 221 10.79 -23.56 -3.00
N GLN A 222 9.65 -23.17 -2.41
CA GLN A 222 8.38 -23.90 -2.55
C GLN A 222 7.93 -24.02 -4.01
N GLU A 223 8.35 -23.11 -4.88
CA GLU A 223 7.96 -22.92 -6.27
C GLU A 223 9.08 -23.27 -7.29
N HIS A 224 10.16 -23.92 -6.85
CA HIS A 224 11.35 -24.22 -7.67
C HIS A 224 11.03 -24.90 -9.03
N CYS A 225 10.00 -25.72 -9.10
CA CYS A 225 9.55 -26.43 -10.31
C CYS A 225 9.03 -25.52 -11.43
N ILE A 226 8.69 -24.27 -11.13
CA ILE A 226 8.23 -23.26 -12.09
C ILE A 226 9.05 -21.97 -12.04
N HIS A 227 10.11 -21.92 -11.22
CA HIS A 227 10.80 -20.69 -10.86
C HIS A 227 11.22 -19.88 -12.09
N ASP A 228 11.90 -20.50 -13.05
CA ASP A 228 12.39 -19.81 -14.25
C ASP A 228 11.35 -19.67 -15.36
N GLU A 229 10.40 -20.61 -15.45
CA GLU A 229 9.41 -20.66 -16.53
C GLU A 229 8.23 -19.69 -16.32
N PHE A 230 7.78 -19.52 -15.07
CA PHE A 230 6.58 -18.74 -14.72
C PHE A 230 6.82 -17.82 -13.50
N PRO A 231 7.64 -16.75 -13.64
CA PRO A 231 7.98 -15.86 -12.53
C PRO A 231 6.78 -15.21 -11.82
N GLU A 232 5.71 -14.93 -12.56
CA GLU A 232 4.46 -14.34 -12.06
C GLU A 232 3.67 -15.30 -11.15
N LEU A 233 3.82 -16.62 -11.35
CA LEU A 233 3.12 -17.64 -10.59
C LEU A 233 3.85 -18.09 -9.33
N ARG A 234 5.09 -17.62 -9.12
CA ARG A 234 5.95 -18.02 -7.99
C ARG A 234 5.25 -17.92 -6.64
N LYS A 235 4.54 -16.82 -6.40
CA LYS A 235 3.82 -16.59 -5.14
C LYS A 235 2.64 -17.53 -4.91
N TYR A 236 2.18 -18.27 -5.92
CA TYR A 236 0.99 -19.14 -5.84
C TYR A 236 1.29 -20.63 -5.94
N CYS A 237 2.48 -21.01 -6.41
CA CYS A 237 2.83 -22.41 -6.60
C CYS A 237 3.50 -23.00 -5.36
N TYR A 238 3.02 -24.19 -4.99
CA TYR A 238 3.74 -25.10 -4.11
C TYR A 238 4.01 -26.39 -4.89
N CYS A 239 5.27 -26.70 -5.16
CA CYS A 239 5.67 -27.84 -5.97
C CYS A 239 5.28 -29.16 -5.29
N LYS A 240 4.79 -30.12 -6.08
CA LYS A 240 4.38 -31.44 -5.57
C LYS A 240 5.53 -32.22 -4.92
N ILE A 241 6.73 -32.07 -5.49
CA ILE A 241 7.96 -32.63 -4.95
C ILE A 241 8.70 -31.45 -4.33
N GLN A 242 8.87 -31.43 -3.02
CA GLN A 242 9.68 -30.42 -2.34
C GLN A 242 11.15 -30.83 -2.32
N LEU A 243 12.06 -29.84 -2.39
CA LEU A 243 13.48 -30.08 -2.17
C LEU A 243 13.69 -30.45 -0.69
N GLN A 244 14.51 -31.46 -0.44
CA GLN A 244 14.90 -31.80 0.94
C GLN A 244 15.83 -30.71 1.46
N GLU A 245 15.55 -30.20 2.66
CA GLU A 245 16.41 -29.25 3.38
C GLU A 245 17.73 -29.90 3.82
#